data_AF-I4ANR9-F1
#
_entry.id   AF-I4ANR9-F1
#
_cell.length_a   1.000
_cell.length_b   1.000
_cell.length_c   1.000
_cell.angle_alpha   90.00
_cell.angle_beta   90.00
_cell.angle_gamma   90.00
#
_symmetry.space_group_name_H-M   'P 1'
#
loop_
_entity.id
_entity.type
_entity.pdbx_description
1 polymer ?
#
loop_
_entity_poly.entity_id
_entity_poly.type
_entity_poly.pdbx_seq_one_letter_code
_entity_poly.pdbx_strand_id
1 'polypeptide(L)'
;MENSTSSKTEFSGKAYHHNPQERNTPLMSDVEYIAERLDAQMNWYDRKSSENKTKYKLIKRTELIIAALIPVLITSGAFKVVQENDLGVLLQIIAALAGVVLVIMNSLLELDEHYKLWKEYRVTCEMMRHERYMYMTCSEPYDESDAYPRLVEKIEAISNSETQRWKQIDKKSDKQAKNPVLEETSNEENKRSSI
;
A
#
# COMPACT_ATOMS: atom_id res chain seq x y z
N MET A 1 3.00 -15.59 -69.40
CA MET A 1 3.43 -15.38 -68.00
C MET A 1 3.09 -13.93 -67.69
N GLU A 2 2.22 -13.54 -66.77
CA GLU A 2 1.19 -14.17 -65.95
C GLU A 2 0.31 -13.00 -65.48
N ASN A 3 -1.00 -13.20 -65.45
CA ASN A 3 -2.00 -12.22 -65.00
C ASN A 3 -1.77 -11.83 -63.53
N SER A 4 -1.93 -10.54 -63.20
CA SER A 4 -2.25 -10.14 -61.82
C SER A 4 -3.04 -8.82 -61.78
N THR A 5 -4.29 -8.89 -62.25
CA THR A 5 -5.32 -7.90 -61.87
C THR A 5 -5.70 -8.12 -60.42
N SER A 6 -5.03 -7.40 -59.51
CA SER A 6 -5.41 -7.34 -58.10
C SER A 6 -6.72 -6.57 -57.96
N SER A 7 -7.84 -7.30 -57.85
CA SER A 7 -9.15 -6.72 -57.56
C SER A 7 -9.16 -6.23 -56.11
N LYS A 8 -9.09 -4.91 -55.90
CA LYS A 8 -9.40 -4.31 -54.61
C LYS A 8 -10.86 -4.62 -54.28
N THR A 9 -11.08 -5.45 -53.26
CA THR A 9 -12.40 -5.63 -52.67
C THR A 9 -12.76 -4.33 -51.94
N GLU A 10 -13.73 -3.61 -52.49
CA GLU A 10 -14.29 -2.42 -51.88
C GLU A 10 -15.16 -2.87 -50.70
N PHE A 11 -14.62 -2.74 -49.48
CA PHE A 11 -15.35 -3.05 -48.25
C PHE A 11 -16.46 -2.03 -48.04
N SER A 12 -17.66 -2.32 -48.56
CA SER A 12 -18.88 -1.55 -48.28
C SER A 12 -19.52 -2.04 -46.97
N GLY A 13 -18.83 -1.78 -45.86
CA GLY A 13 -19.48 -1.83 -44.56
C GLY A 13 -20.31 -0.57 -44.40
N LYS A 14 -21.63 -0.68 -44.24
CA LYS A 14 -22.42 0.41 -43.64
C LYS A 14 -21.91 0.54 -42.21
N ALA A 15 -20.94 1.43 -42.00
CA ALA A 15 -20.57 1.84 -40.66
C ALA A 15 -21.85 2.36 -40.03
N TYR A 16 -22.38 1.66 -39.03
CA TYR A 16 -23.34 2.24 -38.12
C TYR A 16 -22.57 3.34 -37.40
N HIS A 17 -22.50 4.52 -38.03
CA HIS A 17 -22.21 5.76 -37.35
C HIS A 17 -23.37 5.95 -36.37
N HIS A 18 -23.30 5.27 -35.22
CA HIS A 18 -24.06 5.67 -34.06
C HIS A 18 -23.54 7.07 -33.76
N ASN A 19 -24.29 8.07 -34.21
CA ASN A 19 -23.98 9.46 -33.93
C ASN A 19 -24.01 9.56 -32.39
N PRO A 20 -22.85 9.71 -31.72
CA PRO A 20 -22.84 9.70 -30.27
C PRO A 20 -23.77 10.82 -29.81
N GLN A 21 -24.82 10.46 -29.09
CA GLN A 21 -25.76 11.45 -28.57
C GLN A 21 -24.95 12.45 -27.74
N GLU A 22 -25.11 13.75 -28.02
CA GLU A 22 -24.55 14.80 -27.18
C GLU A 22 -25.16 14.66 -25.79
N ARG A 23 -24.37 14.10 -24.86
CA ARG A 23 -24.79 13.92 -23.46
C ARG A 23 -24.76 15.26 -22.77
N ASN A 24 -25.85 16.00 -22.86
CA ASN A 24 -26.01 17.32 -22.23
C ASN A 24 -26.49 17.24 -20.78
N THR A 25 -26.81 16.05 -20.27
CA THR A 25 -27.21 15.82 -18.89
C THR A 25 -26.48 14.61 -18.30
N PRO A 26 -25.97 14.70 -17.06
CA PRO A 26 -25.39 13.55 -16.37
C PRO A 26 -26.50 12.55 -16.03
N LEU A 27 -26.18 11.26 -16.14
CA LEU A 27 -27.10 10.16 -15.79
C LEU A 27 -27.25 9.98 -14.27
N MET A 28 -26.34 10.56 -13.49
CA MET A 28 -26.30 10.49 -12.03
C MET A 28 -26.20 11.90 -11.48
N SER A 29 -27.05 12.22 -10.51
CA SER A 29 -27.03 13.53 -9.85
C SER A 29 -25.79 13.67 -8.94
N ASP A 30 -25.43 14.90 -8.60
CA ASP A 30 -24.31 15.18 -7.70
C ASP A 30 -24.52 14.61 -6.29
N VAL A 31 -25.73 14.75 -5.74
CA VAL A 31 -26.10 14.19 -4.44
C VAL A 31 -25.99 12.66 -4.44
N GLU A 32 -26.48 12.02 -5.50
CA GLU A 32 -26.41 10.57 -5.66
C GLU A 32 -24.95 10.09 -5.77
N TYR A 33 -24.12 10.79 -6.56
CA TYR A 33 -22.69 10.48 -6.68
C TYR A 33 -21.97 10.58 -5.34
N ILE A 34 -22.22 11.66 -4.59
CA ILE A 34 -21.60 11.86 -3.28
C ILE A 34 -22.00 10.74 -2.31
N ALA A 35 -23.28 10.39 -2.25
CA ALA A 35 -23.77 9.37 -1.32
C ALA A 35 -23.30 7.95 -1.70
N GLU A 36 -23.48 7.55 -2.96
CA GLU A 36 -23.25 6.16 -3.38
C GLU A 36 -21.79 5.86 -3.64
N ARG A 37 -21.03 6.82 -4.16
CA ARG A 37 -19.64 6.60 -4.58
C ARG A 37 -18.65 7.22 -3.62
N LEU A 38 -18.71 8.53 -3.41
CA LEU A 38 -17.69 9.24 -2.62
C LEU A 38 -17.72 8.84 -1.14
N ASP A 39 -18.87 8.89 -0.49
CA ASP A 39 -19.02 8.54 0.92
C ASP A 39 -18.75 7.04 1.15
N ALA A 40 -19.18 6.17 0.23
CA ALA A 40 -18.87 4.74 0.29
C ALA A 40 -17.36 4.46 0.18
N GLN A 41 -16.66 5.13 -0.73
CA GLN A 41 -15.20 5.05 -0.86
C GLN A 41 -14.51 5.56 0.41
N MET A 42 -14.85 6.74 0.90
CA MET A 42 -14.28 7.33 2.11
C MET A 42 -14.44 6.40 3.32
N ASN A 43 -15.63 5.82 3.51
CA ASN A 43 -15.91 4.88 4.61
C ASN A 43 -15.07 3.60 4.50
N TRP A 44 -14.89 3.09 3.28
CA TRP A 44 -14.03 1.93 3.05
C TRP A 44 -12.57 2.23 3.43
N TYR A 45 -12.03 3.38 2.98
CA TYR A 45 -10.66 3.80 3.29
C TYR A 45 -10.44 4.04 4.79
N ASP A 46 -11.38 4.70 5.47
CA ASP A 46 -11.28 4.99 6.90
C ASP A 46 -11.28 3.70 7.74
N ARG A 47 -12.20 2.76 7.43
CA ARG A 47 -12.23 1.45 8.07
C ARG A 47 -10.94 0.68 7.83
N LYS A 48 -10.47 0.64 6.58
CA LYS A 48 -9.24 -0.10 6.23
C LYS A 48 -8.00 0.48 6.90
N SER A 49 -7.89 1.82 6.97
CA SER A 49 -6.81 2.50 7.68
C SER A 49 -6.82 2.18 9.18
N SER A 50 -8.00 2.19 9.80
CA SER A 50 -8.17 1.94 11.24
C SER A 50 -7.82 0.52 11.66
N GLU A 51 -8.22 -0.48 10.87
CA GLU A 51 -7.86 -1.89 11.10
C GLU A 51 -6.34 -2.10 11.04
N ASN A 52 -5.69 -1.58 9.99
CA ASN A 52 -4.24 -1.71 9.81
C ASN A 52 -3.46 -0.98 10.92
N LYS A 53 -3.90 0.22 11.29
CA LYS A 53 -3.31 1.00 12.39
C LYS A 53 -3.36 0.25 13.72
N THR A 54 -4.47 -0.41 14.02
CA THR A 54 -4.66 -1.13 15.29
C THR A 54 -3.76 -2.35 15.36
N LYS A 55 -3.70 -3.15 14.30
CA LYS A 55 -2.81 -4.32 14.20
C LYS A 55 -1.34 -3.91 14.37
N TYR A 56 -0.90 -2.88 13.64
CA TYR A 56 0.46 -2.39 13.75
C TYR A 56 0.81 -1.93 15.17
N LYS A 57 -0.06 -1.12 15.78
CA LYS A 57 0.16 -0.63 17.16
C LYS A 57 0.23 -1.78 18.15
N LEU A 58 -0.55 -2.84 17.96
CA LEU A 58 -0.51 -4.00 18.83
C LEU A 58 0.84 -4.72 18.73
N ILE A 59 1.31 -5.00 17.50
CA ILE A 59 2.61 -5.66 17.27
C ILE A 59 3.76 -4.81 17.82
N LYS A 60 3.79 -3.50 17.53
CA LYS A 60 4.86 -2.61 18.05
C LYS A 60 4.83 -2.46 19.57
N ARG A 61 3.66 -2.50 20.21
CA ARG A 61 3.56 -2.52 21.67
C ARG A 61 4.15 -3.80 22.26
N THR A 62 3.84 -4.95 21.67
CA THR A 62 4.39 -6.23 22.14
C THR A 62 5.90 -6.31 21.95
N GLU A 63 6.42 -5.81 20.83
CA GLU A 63 7.87 -5.73 20.57
C GLU A 63 8.58 -4.87 21.62
N LEU A 64 8.02 -3.71 21.95
CA LEU A 64 8.58 -2.81 22.97
C LEU A 64 8.58 -3.46 24.36
N ILE A 65 7.52 -4.18 24.73
CA ILE A 65 7.45 -4.89 26.01
C ILE A 65 8.52 -5.98 26.08
N ILE A 66 8.67 -6.78 25.03
CA ILE A 66 9.71 -7.83 24.96
C ILE A 66 11.11 -7.20 25.07
N ALA A 67 11.37 -6.14 24.29
CA ALA A 67 12.64 -5.41 24.33
C ALA A 67 13.00 -4.89 25.72
N ALA A 68 12.00 -4.38 26.46
CA ALA A 68 12.19 -3.88 27.82
C ALA A 68 12.41 -4.99 28.85
N LEU A 69 11.85 -6.19 28.63
CA LEU A 69 11.98 -7.33 29.54
C LEU A 69 13.31 -8.08 29.40
N ILE A 70 13.92 -8.09 28.20
CA ILE A 70 15.19 -8.80 27.95
C ILE A 70 16.30 -8.35 28.94
N PRO A 71 16.60 -7.05 29.14
CA PRO A 71 17.60 -6.62 30.11
C PRO A 71 17.28 -7.08 31.54
N VAL A 72 16.00 -7.03 31.96
CA VAL A 72 15.58 -7.45 33.29
C VAL A 72 15.84 -8.95 33.50
N LEU A 73 15.54 -9.78 32.50
CA LEU A 73 15.81 -11.23 32.54
C LEU A 73 17.31 -11.53 32.61
N ILE A 74 18.12 -10.83 31.82
CA ILE A 74 19.58 -11.00 31.81
C ILE A 74 20.21 -10.57 33.14
N THR A 75 19.87 -9.37 33.63
CA THR A 75 20.44 -8.83 34.87
C THR A 75 20.00 -9.62 36.11
N SER A 76 18.75 -10.08 36.16
CA SER A 76 18.26 -10.91 37.27
C SER A 76 18.86 -12.32 37.28
N GLY A 77 19.12 -12.90 36.09
CA GLY A 77 19.88 -14.14 35.96
C GLY A 77 21.35 -13.98 36.38
N ALA A 78 22.00 -12.90 35.92
CA ALA A 78 23.40 -12.61 36.22
C ALA A 78 23.66 -12.38 37.73
N PHE A 79 22.74 -11.74 38.46
CA PHE A 79 22.87 -11.53 39.90
C PHE A 79 22.83 -12.84 40.71
N LYS A 80 22.28 -13.93 40.14
CA LYS A 80 22.21 -15.26 40.77
C LYS A 80 23.33 -16.22 40.34
N VAL A 81 24.21 -15.82 39.41
CA VAL A 81 25.33 -16.64 38.90
C VAL A 81 26.39 -16.97 39.97
N VAL A 82 26.35 -16.33 41.14
CA VAL A 82 27.23 -16.70 42.28
C VAL A 82 26.81 -18.02 42.94
N GLN A 83 25.69 -18.64 42.55
CA GLN A 83 25.25 -19.91 43.12
C GLN A 83 24.78 -20.87 42.03
N GLU A 84 25.52 -21.98 41.86
CA GLU A 84 25.34 -23.08 40.90
C GLU A 84 23.88 -23.57 40.84
N ASN A 85 23.04 -22.92 40.03
CA ASN A 85 21.64 -23.29 39.87
C ASN A 85 21.26 -23.29 38.38
N ASP A 86 20.66 -24.39 37.91
CA ASP A 86 20.16 -24.59 36.53
C ASP A 86 19.20 -23.48 36.06
N LEU A 87 18.60 -22.74 36.99
CA LEU A 87 17.67 -21.66 36.72
C LEU A 87 18.31 -20.46 35.97
N GLY A 88 19.61 -20.19 36.20
CA GLY A 88 20.30 -19.08 35.52
C GLY A 88 20.49 -19.34 34.02
N VAL A 89 20.85 -20.58 33.67
CA VAL A 89 20.99 -21.03 32.28
C VAL A 89 19.64 -21.01 31.56
N LEU A 90 18.56 -21.44 32.22
CA LEU A 90 17.21 -21.40 31.64
C LEU A 90 16.77 -19.96 31.30
N LEU A 91 17.01 -18.99 32.18
CA LEU A 91 16.65 -17.58 31.95
C LEU A 91 17.44 -16.96 30.78
N GLN A 92 18.72 -17.32 30.62
CA GLN A 92 19.53 -16.89 29.48
C GLN A 92 19.00 -17.44 28.16
N ILE A 93 18.58 -18.72 28.13
CA ILE A 93 17.97 -19.34 26.94
C ILE A 93 16.66 -18.62 26.59
N ILE A 94 15.82 -18.31 27.58
CA ILE A 94 14.57 -17.56 27.37
C ILE A 94 14.86 -16.16 26.80
N ALA A 95 15.85 -15.44 27.34
CA ALA A 95 16.23 -14.12 26.84
C ALA A 95 16.77 -14.18 25.41
N ALA A 96 17.56 -15.19 25.07
CA ALA A 96 18.07 -15.41 23.71
C ALA A 96 16.92 -15.69 22.73
N LEU A 97 15.97 -16.57 23.10
CA LEU A 97 14.78 -16.84 22.28
C LEU A 97 13.90 -15.59 22.11
N ALA A 98 13.73 -14.80 23.16
CA ALA A 98 13.01 -13.52 23.08
C ALA A 98 13.66 -12.54 22.10
N GLY A 99 15.01 -12.50 22.04
CA GLY A 99 15.75 -11.73 21.05
C GLY A 99 15.49 -12.20 19.61
N VAL A 100 15.47 -13.52 19.37
CA VAL A 100 15.13 -14.07 18.04
C VAL A 100 13.70 -13.71 17.64
N VAL A 101 12.75 -13.83 18.56
CA VAL A 101 11.35 -13.43 18.31
C VAL A 101 11.26 -11.94 17.97
N LEU A 102 12.01 -11.08 18.67
CA LEU A 102 12.03 -9.64 18.39
C LEU A 102 12.52 -9.35 16.96
N VAL A 103 13.60 -10.00 16.51
CA VAL A 103 14.11 -9.85 15.14
C VAL A 103 13.09 -10.31 14.12
N ILE A 104 12.43 -11.46 14.35
CA ILE A 104 11.37 -11.96 13.46
C ILE A 104 10.21 -10.98 13.40
N MET A 105 9.74 -10.46 14.54
CA MET A 105 8.66 -9.48 14.59
C MET A 105 9.02 -8.19 13.85
N ASN A 106 10.24 -7.67 14.04
CA ASN A 106 10.67 -6.47 13.35
C ASN A 106 10.82 -6.70 11.84
N SER A 107 11.38 -7.85 11.44
CA SER A 107 11.48 -8.24 10.03
C SER A 107 10.11 -8.39 9.37
N LEU A 108 9.14 -9.03 10.06
CA LEU A 108 7.76 -9.13 9.58
C LEU A 108 7.13 -7.74 9.41
N LEU A 109 7.36 -6.81 10.35
CA LEU A 109 6.86 -5.44 10.24
C LEU A 109 7.51 -4.64 9.10
N GLU A 110 8.77 -4.93 8.76
CA GLU A 110 9.48 -4.30 7.65
C GLU A 110 9.07 -4.88 6.29
N LEU A 111 8.85 -6.20 6.22
CA LEU A 111 8.33 -6.91 5.05
C LEU A 111 6.89 -6.53 4.73
N ASP A 112 6.11 -6.22 5.77
CA ASP A 112 4.76 -5.71 5.66
C ASP A 112 4.82 -4.24 5.20
N GLU A 113 5.28 -3.99 3.96
CA GLU A 113 5.20 -2.67 3.28
C GLU A 113 3.78 -2.10 3.33
N HIS A 114 2.80 -2.96 3.62
CA HIS A 114 1.46 -2.72 4.12
C HIS A 114 1.35 -1.69 5.28
N TYR A 115 2.41 -1.43 6.06
CA TYR A 115 2.43 -0.32 7.03
C TYR A 115 2.46 1.06 6.36
N LYS A 116 2.97 1.20 5.13
CA LYS A 116 2.80 2.44 4.36
C LYS A 116 1.31 2.65 4.02
N LEU A 117 0.55 1.57 3.80
CA LEU A 117 -0.83 1.63 3.33
C LEU A 117 -1.76 2.38 4.27
N TRP A 118 -1.68 2.21 5.59
CA TRP A 118 -2.65 2.90 6.47
C TRP A 118 -2.48 4.42 6.45
N LYS A 119 -1.23 4.93 6.31
CA LYS A 119 -0.97 6.37 6.15
C LYS A 119 -1.48 6.84 4.81
N GLU A 120 -1.21 6.09 3.74
CA GLU A 120 -1.69 6.42 2.40
C GLU A 120 -3.23 6.45 2.33
N TYR A 121 -3.90 5.40 2.82
CA TYR A 121 -5.36 5.37 2.87
C TYR A 121 -5.96 6.53 3.66
N ARG A 122 -5.30 6.95 4.75
CA ARG A 122 -5.72 8.13 5.50
C ARG A 122 -5.54 9.40 4.69
N VAL A 123 -4.40 9.57 4.02
CA VAL A 123 -4.14 10.74 3.17
C VAL A 123 -5.15 10.80 2.02
N THR A 124 -5.39 9.69 1.32
CA THR A 124 -6.41 9.60 0.26
C THR A 124 -7.80 9.94 0.79
N CYS A 125 -8.17 9.42 1.96
CA CYS A 125 -9.46 9.73 2.59
C CYS A 125 -9.58 11.22 2.97
N GLU A 126 -8.53 11.84 3.52
CA GLU A 126 -8.55 13.28 3.83
C GLU A 126 -8.55 14.14 2.57
N MET A 127 -7.90 13.71 1.47
CA MET A 127 -8.00 14.39 0.17
C MET A 127 -9.43 14.34 -0.37
N MET A 128 -10.05 13.16 -0.40
CA MET A 128 -11.45 13.00 -0.82
C MET A 128 -12.41 13.83 0.06
N ARG A 129 -12.17 13.84 1.37
CA ARG A 129 -12.94 14.66 2.33
C ARG A 129 -12.76 16.16 2.09
N HIS A 130 -11.55 16.60 1.78
CA HIS A 130 -11.26 17.99 1.47
C HIS A 130 -12.02 18.46 0.23
N GLU A 131 -11.96 17.70 -0.87
CA GLU A 131 -12.69 18.01 -2.10
C GLU A 131 -14.20 18.01 -1.87
N ARG A 132 -14.73 17.05 -1.09
CA ARG A 132 -16.14 17.01 -0.69
C ARG A 132 -16.56 18.28 0.05
N TYR A 133 -15.75 18.75 1.00
CA TYR A 133 -16.07 19.96 1.76
C TYR A 133 -16.00 21.20 0.88
N MET A 134 -14.98 21.33 0.04
CA MET A 134 -14.86 22.47 -0.88
C MET A 134 -16.03 22.56 -1.85
N TYR A 135 -16.51 21.41 -2.35
CA TYR A 135 -17.73 21.33 -3.16
C TYR A 135 -18.97 21.77 -2.37
N MET A 136 -19.14 21.28 -1.14
CA MET A 136 -20.29 21.63 -0.30
C MET A 136 -20.32 23.09 0.14
N THR A 137 -19.16 23.73 0.28
CA THR A 137 -19.06 25.14 0.66
C THR A 137 -19.02 26.09 -0.53
N CYS A 138 -19.21 25.58 -1.76
CA CYS A 138 -19.09 26.34 -3.02
C CYS A 138 -17.83 27.21 -3.05
N SER A 139 -16.73 26.67 -2.54
CA SER A 139 -15.44 27.38 -2.45
C SER A 139 -14.62 27.06 -3.69
N GLU A 140 -13.75 27.98 -4.12
CA GLU A 140 -12.84 27.77 -5.26
C GLU A 140 -12.11 26.42 -5.11
N PRO A 141 -12.12 25.52 -6.12
CA PRO A 141 -12.51 25.70 -7.53
C PRO A 141 -13.95 25.28 -7.90
N TYR A 142 -14.87 25.22 -6.93
CA TYR A 142 -16.26 24.74 -7.08
C TYR A 142 -17.31 25.87 -7.00
N ASP A 143 -16.90 27.11 -7.22
CA ASP A 143 -17.74 28.31 -7.21
C ASP A 143 -18.46 28.56 -8.55
N GLU A 144 -18.05 27.87 -9.61
CA GLU A 144 -18.61 27.98 -10.97
C GLU A 144 -19.67 26.91 -11.29
N SER A 145 -20.38 27.08 -12.40
CA SER A 145 -21.47 26.18 -12.85
C SER A 145 -21.02 24.77 -13.24
N ASP A 146 -19.71 24.55 -13.42
CA ASP A 146 -19.11 23.25 -13.78
C ASP A 146 -18.49 22.51 -12.58
N ALA A 147 -18.89 22.89 -11.36
CA ALA A 147 -18.40 22.31 -10.11
C ALA A 147 -18.54 20.77 -10.05
N TYR A 148 -19.66 20.21 -10.52
CA TYR A 148 -19.90 18.76 -10.44
C TYR A 148 -18.95 17.94 -11.32
N PRO A 149 -18.80 18.21 -12.63
CA PRO A 149 -17.77 17.59 -13.45
C PRO A 149 -16.35 17.71 -12.86
N ARG A 150 -15.99 18.88 -12.32
CA ARG A 150 -14.69 19.09 -11.67
C ARG A 150 -14.49 18.18 -10.47
N LEU A 151 -15.52 18.02 -9.62
CA LEU A 151 -15.45 17.14 -8.45
C LEU A 151 -15.17 15.70 -8.90
N VAL A 152 -15.92 15.20 -9.87
CA VAL A 152 -15.76 13.83 -10.38
C VAL A 152 -14.34 13.64 -10.95
N GLU A 153 -13.84 14.59 -11.72
CA GLU A 153 -12.47 14.54 -12.26
C GLU A 153 -11.43 14.47 -11.14
N LYS A 154 -11.56 15.30 -10.10
CA LYS A 154 -10.63 15.33 -8.96
C LYS A 154 -10.65 14.03 -8.17
N ILE A 155 -11.84 13.50 -7.85
CA ILE A 155 -11.99 12.24 -7.12
C ILE A 155 -11.40 11.07 -7.91
N GLU A 156 -11.67 10.98 -9.21
CA GLU A 156 -11.11 9.92 -10.06
C GLU A 156 -9.59 10.10 -10.27
N ALA A 157 -9.08 11.33 -10.33
CA ALA A 157 -7.65 11.60 -10.34
C ALA A 157 -6.96 11.11 -9.05
N ILE A 158 -7.57 11.35 -7.88
CA ILE A 158 -7.10 10.84 -6.59
C ILE A 158 -7.05 9.30 -6.61
N SER A 159 -8.16 8.65 -7.01
CA SER A 159 -8.27 7.19 -7.12
C SER A 159 -7.23 6.57 -8.08
N ASN A 160 -7.02 7.21 -9.24
CA ASN A 160 -6.03 6.79 -10.23
C ASN A 160 -4.60 6.94 -9.70
N SER A 161 -4.30 8.07 -9.04
CA SER A 161 -2.97 8.31 -8.47
C SER A 161 -2.60 7.25 -7.44
N GLU A 162 -3.58 6.80 -6.66
CA GLU A 162 -3.42 5.73 -5.68
C GLU A 162 -3.14 4.39 -6.37
N THR A 163 -3.95 4.04 -7.38
CA THR A 163 -3.78 2.81 -8.17
C THR A 163 -2.39 2.73 -8.79
N GLN A 164 -1.88 3.84 -9.33
CA GLN A 164 -0.52 3.90 -9.89
C GLN A 164 0.54 3.72 -8.81
N ARG A 165 0.30 4.23 -7.60
CA ARG A 165 1.20 4.06 -6.47
C ARG A 165 1.27 2.61 -6.00
N TRP A 166 0.14 1.89 -5.96
CA TRP A 166 0.11 0.46 -5.66
C TRP A 166 0.97 -0.34 -6.64
N LYS A 167 0.83 -0.08 -7.94
CA LYS A 167 1.66 -0.70 -8.98
C LYS A 167 3.16 -0.43 -8.81
N GLN A 168 3.54 0.72 -8.26
CA GLN A 168 4.95 1.03 -7.99
C GLN A 168 5.49 0.28 -6.77
N ILE A 169 4.65 0.06 -5.75
CA ILE A 169 5.00 -0.74 -4.56
C ILE A 169 5.21 -2.20 -4.97
N ASP A 170 4.29 -2.78 -5.75
CA ASP A 170 4.40 -4.16 -6.25
C ASP A 170 5.67 -4.38 -7.09
N LYS A 171 6.07 -3.38 -7.89
CA LYS A 171 7.31 -3.46 -8.67
C LYS A 171 8.57 -3.40 -7.81
N LYS A 172 8.52 -2.69 -6.67
CA LYS A 172 9.66 -2.61 -5.75
C LYS A 172 9.82 -3.90 -4.95
N SER A 173 8.73 -4.47 -4.46
CA SER A 173 8.76 -5.75 -3.74
C SER A 173 9.30 -6.89 -4.64
N ASP A 174 8.90 -6.96 -5.92
CA ASP A 174 9.42 -7.97 -6.86
C ASP A 174 10.94 -7.80 -7.15
N LYS A 175 11.42 -6.56 -7.24
CA LYS A 175 12.87 -6.30 -7.39
C LYS A 175 13.66 -6.65 -6.14
N GLN A 176 13.11 -6.35 -4.97
CA GLN A 176 13.76 -6.63 -3.69
C GLN A 176 13.78 -8.14 -3.38
N ALA A 177 12.83 -8.91 -3.89
CA ALA A 177 12.83 -10.37 -3.82
C ALA A 177 13.84 -11.04 -4.78
N LYS A 178 14.20 -10.39 -5.90
CA LYS A 178 15.17 -10.91 -6.88
C LYS A 178 16.63 -10.55 -6.59
N ASN A 179 16.87 -9.47 -5.84
CA ASN A 179 18.23 -9.02 -5.49
C ASN A 179 18.97 -9.73 -4.33
N PRO A 180 18.38 -10.54 -3.41
CA PRO A 180 19.15 -11.11 -2.32
C PRO A 180 20.06 -12.26 -2.76
N VAL A 181 19.85 -12.83 -3.96
CA VAL A 181 20.60 -14.00 -4.45
C VAL A 181 21.78 -13.62 -5.37
N LEU A 182 21.77 -12.43 -6.00
CA LEU A 182 22.77 -12.05 -7.02
C LEU A 182 23.97 -11.27 -6.45
N GLU A 183 23.85 -10.65 -5.27
CA GLU A 183 24.98 -9.99 -4.60
C GLU A 183 25.88 -10.95 -3.82
N GLU A 184 25.38 -12.08 -3.32
CA GLU A 184 26.22 -13.07 -2.63
C GLU A 184 27.06 -13.90 -3.62
N THR A 185 26.50 -14.28 -4.77
CA THR A 185 27.22 -15.11 -5.77
C THR A 185 28.35 -14.34 -6.45
N SER A 186 28.15 -13.04 -6.72
CA SER A 186 29.18 -12.18 -7.33
C SER A 186 30.33 -11.86 -6.37
N ASN A 187 30.07 -11.78 -5.06
CA ASN A 187 31.11 -11.58 -4.05
C ASN A 187 31.91 -12.87 -3.75
N GLU A 188 31.28 -14.05 -3.79
CA GLU A 188 31.98 -15.32 -3.64
C GLU A 188 32.86 -15.67 -4.87
N GLU A 189 32.39 -15.39 -6.09
CA GLU A 189 33.20 -15.60 -7.30
C GLU A 189 34.42 -14.67 -7.35
N ASN A 190 34.27 -13.40 -6.94
CA ASN A 190 35.39 -12.45 -6.89
C ASN A 190 36.43 -12.83 -5.81
N LYS A 191 35.97 -13.42 -4.70
CA LYS A 191 36.83 -13.92 -3.62
C LYS A 191 37.55 -15.23 -3.99
N ARG A 192 36.93 -16.10 -4.79
CA ARG A 192 37.58 -17.31 -5.34
C ARG A 192 38.53 -17.01 -6.50
N SER A 193 38.35 -15.93 -7.25
CA SER A 193 39.26 -15.49 -8.31
C SER A 193 40.50 -14.74 -7.78
N SER A 194 40.53 -14.41 -6.49
CA SER A 194 41.62 -13.66 -5.84
C SER A 194 42.53 -14.55 -4.96
N ILE A 195 42.42 -15.88 -5.07
CA ILE A 195 43.32 -16.89 -4.48
C ILE A 195 43.98 -17.65 -5.63
#